data_AF-A0A4U9HL40-F1
#
_entry.id   AF-A0A4U9HL40-F1
#
_cell.length_a   1.000
_cell.length_b   1.000
_cell.length_c   1.000
_cell.angle_alpha   90.00
_cell.angle_beta   90.00
_cell.angle_gamma   90.00
#
_symmetry.space_group_name_H-M   'P 1'
#
loop_
_entity.id
_entity.type
_entity.pdbx_description
1 polymer ?
#
loop_
_entity_poly.entity_id
_entity_poly.type
_entity_poly.pdbx_seq_one_letter_code
_entity_poly.pdbx_strand_id
1 'polypeptide(L)' 'MRRQLKDIFGPCNERLMLKAMRLYGSFAMLNVRFCNDKLLKLGMPQPPRFTDYLAHCVASTRGLSIPQQMAVDFK' A
#
# COMPACT_ATOMS: atom_id res chain seq x y z
N MET A 1 -4.45 -4.83 20.22
CA MET A 1 -4.08 -4.69 18.79
C MET A 1 -2.74 -5.32 18.43
N ARG A 2 -1.60 -4.91 19.01
CA ARG A 2 -0.27 -5.39 18.54
C ARG A 2 -0.12 -6.92 18.48
N ARG A 3 -0.65 -7.66 19.45
CA ARG A 3 -0.52 -9.13 19.56
C ARG A 3 -1.49 -9.93 18.66
N GLN A 4 -2.32 -9.24 17.86
CA GLN A 4 -3.29 -9.86 16.96
C GLN A 4 -2.86 -9.76 15.49
N LEU A 5 -1.75 -9.07 15.20
CA LEU A 5 -1.36 -8.78 13.82
C LEU A 5 -0.90 -10.03 13.09
N LYS A 6 -0.29 -11.00 13.80
CA LYS A 6 0.05 -12.30 13.22
C LYS A 6 -1.16 -13.13 12.84
N ASP A 7 -2.24 -13.03 13.62
CA ASP A 7 -3.48 -13.77 13.36
C ASP A 7 -4.22 -13.18 12.14
N ILE A 8 -4.11 -11.86 11.94
CA ILE A 8 -4.78 -11.14 10.84
C ILE A 8 -3.98 -11.22 9.53
N PHE A 9 -2.67 -10.98 9.59
CA PHE A 9 -1.81 -10.81 8.41
C PHE A 9 -0.88 -11.99 8.14
N GLY A 10 -0.94 -13.02 8.98
CA GLY A 10 -0.01 -14.15 8.95
C GLY A 10 1.33 -13.85 9.61
N PRO A 11 2.29 -14.79 9.53
CA PRO A 11 3.60 -14.67 10.19
C PRO A 11 4.30 -13.36 9.85
N CYS A 12 4.46 -12.48 10.84
CA CYS A 12 5.02 -11.14 10.63
C CYS A 12 5.78 -10.62 11.84
N ASN A 13 6.62 -9.60 11.62
CA ASN A 13 7.17 -8.80 12.71
C ASN A 13 6.15 -7.73 13.12
N GLU A 14 5.38 -8.02 14.18
CA GLU A 14 4.29 -7.16 14.66
C GLU A 14 4.74 -5.74 15.02
N ARG A 15 6.01 -5.55 15.43
CA ARG A 15 6.55 -4.23 15.73
C ARG A 15 6.69 -3.40 14.45
N LEU A 16 7.23 -4.01 13.40
CA LEU A 16 7.42 -3.36 12.10
C LEU A 16 6.07 -3.10 11.43
N MET A 17 5.13 -4.05 11.49
CA MET A 17 3.74 -3.85 11.06
C MET A 17 3.10 -2.65 11.72
N LEU A 18 3.13 -2.60 13.05
CA LEU A 18 2.51 -1.50 13.78
C LEU A 18 3.17 -0.16 13.45
N LYS A 19 4.48 -0.14 13.19
CA LYS A 19 5.21 1.07 12.77
C LYS A 19 4.74 1.55 11.39
N ALA A 20 4.66 0.66 10.39
CA ALA A 20 4.19 1.01 9.06
C ALA A 20 2.73 1.48 9.06
N MET A 21 1.85 0.76 9.76
CA MET A 21 0.44 1.16 9.88
C MET A 21 0.27 2.56 10.49
N ARG A 22 1.06 2.89 11.53
CA ARG A 22 1.06 4.23 12.12
C ARG A 22 1.55 5.29 11.13
N LEU A 23 2.59 4.97 10.34
CA LEU A 23 3.10 5.88 9.32
C LEU A 23 2.01 6.18 8.26
N TYR A 24 1.33 5.16 7.75
CA TYR A 24 0.23 5.35 6.80
C TYR A 24 -0.92 6.14 7.40
N GLY A 25 -1.28 5.86 8.66
CA GLY A 25 -2.29 6.63 9.39
C GLY A 25 -1.92 8.10 9.50
N SER A 26 -0.70 8.42 9.94
CA SER A 26 -0.21 9.81 10.02
C SER A 26 -0.18 10.49 8.66
N PHE A 27 0.24 9.78 7.60
CA PHE A 27 0.25 10.32 6.24
C PHE A 27 -1.18 10.64 5.75
N ALA A 28 -2.15 9.75 6.00
CA ALA A 28 -3.55 9.98 5.64
C ALA A 28 -4.13 11.22 6.34
N MET A 29 -3.70 11.51 7.56
CA MET A 29 -4.11 12.72 8.31
C MET A 29 -3.60 14.03 7.71
N LEU A 30 -2.57 14.00 6.85
CA LEU A 30 -2.10 15.20 6.14
C LEU A 30 -3.14 15.73 5.14
N ASN A 31 -4.18 14.95 4.82
CA ASN A 31 -5.29 15.32 3.93
C ASN A 31 -4.82 15.89 2.58
N VAL A 32 -3.68 15.40 2.10
CA VAL A 32 -3.13 15.74 0.79
C VAL A 32 -3.92 14.98 -0.28
N ARG A 33 -4.17 15.63 -1.41
CA ARG A 33 -4.84 15.02 -2.57
C ARG A 33 -3.93 15.10 -3.78
N PHE A 34 -3.93 14.05 -4.58
CA PHE A 34 -3.29 14.07 -5.88
C PHE A 34 -4.05 15.00 -6.83
N CYS A 35 -3.33 15.94 -7.45
CA CYS A 35 -3.87 16.80 -8.48
C CYS A 35 -3.58 16.19 -9.86
N ASN A 36 -4.54 15.41 -10.38
CA ASN A 36 -4.39 14.73 -11.66
C ASN A 36 -4.14 15.74 -12.80
N ASP A 37 -4.80 16.88 -12.79
CA ASP A 37 -4.61 17.93 -13.80
C ASP A 37 -3.16 18.41 -13.87
N LYS A 38 -2.48 18.53 -12.71
CA LYS A 38 -1.08 18.92 -12.66
C LYS A 38 -0.19 17.85 -13.31
N LEU A 39 -0.44 16.57 -13.02
CA LEU A 39 0.34 15.46 -13.59
C LEU A 39 0.16 15.38 -15.11
N LEU A 40 -1.07 15.57 -15.59
CA LEU A 40 -1.35 15.60 -17.03
C LEU A 40 -0.69 16.79 -17.72
N LYS A 41 -0.70 17.99 -17.09
CA LYS A 41 0.03 19.17 -17.59
C LYS A 41 1.54 18.98 -17.65
N LEU A 42 2.10 18.13 -16.78
CA LEU A 42 3.51 17.74 -16.80
C LEU A 42 3.83 16.66 -17.84
N GLY A 43 2.84 16.19 -18.61
CA GLY A 43 3.01 15.19 -19.67
C GLY A 43 2.94 13.74 -19.18
N MET A 44 2.50 13.47 -17.96
CA MET A 44 2.24 12.09 -17.53
C MET A 44 1.04 11.52 -18.29
N PRO A 45 1.09 10.24 -18.73
CA PRO A 45 -0.05 9.60 -19.36
C PRO A 45 -1.22 9.48 -18.39
N GLN A 46 -2.44 9.42 -18.93
CA GLN A 46 -3.60 9.13 -18.09
C GLN A 46 -3.44 7.76 -17.42
N PRO A 47 -3.80 7.65 -16.12
CA PRO A 47 -3.75 6.37 -15.44
C PRO A 47 -4.78 5.41 -16.08
N PRO A 48 -4.50 4.10 -16.12
CA PRO A 48 -5.49 3.12 -16.54
C PRO A 48 -6.69 3.17 -15.59
N ARG A 49 -7.86 2.76 -16.08
CA ARG A 49 -9.02 2.56 -15.20
C ARG A 49 -8.66 1.51 -14.17
N PHE A 50 -9.14 1.70 -12.94
CA PHE A 50 -8.90 0.75 -11.86
C PHE A 50 -9.31 -0.68 -12.23
N THR A 51 -10.44 -0.83 -12.92
CA THR A 51 -10.96 -2.13 -13.40
C THR A 51 -10.01 -2.83 -14.36
N ASP A 52 -9.29 -2.07 -15.19
CA ASP A 52 -8.34 -2.61 -16.16
C ASP A 52 -7.03 -3.00 -15.47
N TYR A 53 -6.65 -2.32 -14.39
CA TYR A 53 -5.43 -2.58 -13.64
C TYR A 53 -5.57 -3.69 -12.59
N LEU A 54 -6.79 -3.98 -12.12
CA LEU A 54 -7.05 -4.92 -11.03
C LEU A 54 -6.46 -6.32 -11.28
N ALA A 55 -6.57 -6.81 -12.52
CA ALA A 55 -6.02 -8.12 -12.90
C ALA A 55 -4.50 -8.20 -12.68
N HIS A 56 -3.79 -7.11 -12.96
CA HIS A 56 -2.35 -7.03 -12.69
C HIS A 56 -2.04 -7.08 -11.20
N CYS A 57 -2.80 -6.37 -10.36
CA CYS A 57 -2.64 -6.44 -8.90
C CYS A 57 -2.79 -7.87 -8.38
N VAL A 58 -3.82 -8.59 -8.84
CA VAL A 58 -4.05 -9.99 -8.43
C VAL A 58 -2.94 -10.90 -8.93
N ALA A 59 -2.52 -10.74 -10.19
CA ALA A 59 -1.48 -11.56 -10.77
C ALA A 59 -0.11 -11.36 -10.10
N SER A 60 0.28 -10.11 -9.83
CA SER A 60 1.58 -9.76 -9.27
C SER A 60 1.72 -10.10 -7.79
N THR A 61 0.60 -10.20 -7.06
CA THR A 61 0.58 -10.50 -5.61
C THR A 61 0.20 -11.93 -5.29
N ARG A 62 -0.11 -12.75 -6.31
CA ARG A 62 -0.56 -14.13 -6.13
C ARG A 62 0.48 -14.94 -5.33
N GLY A 63 0.03 -15.54 -4.24
CA GLY A 63 0.87 -16.36 -3.36
C GLY A 63 1.79 -15.56 -2.42
N LEU A 64 1.76 -14.23 -2.47
CA LEU A 64 2.50 -13.39 -1.54
C LEU A 64 1.64 -13.04 -0.32
N SER A 65 2.17 -13.31 0.87
CA SER A 65 1.59 -12.82 2.12
C SER A 65 1.71 -11.29 2.22
N ILE A 66 0.86 -10.67 3.04
CA ILE A 66 0.91 -9.23 3.30
C ILE A 66 2.30 -8.78 3.79
N PRO A 67 2.97 -9.45 4.75
CA PRO A 67 4.32 -9.07 5.17
C PRO A 67 5.36 -9.11 4.05
N GLN A 68 5.24 -10.03 3.10
CA GLN A 68 6.14 -10.10 1.95
C GLN A 68 5.90 -8.95 0.98
N GLN A 69 4.64 -8.58 0.74
CA GLN A 69 4.29 -7.42 -0.09
C GLN A 69 4.79 -6.11 0.54
N MET A 70 4.79 -6.02 1.87
CA MET A 70 5.23 -4.84 2.61
C MET A 70 6.74 -4.82 2.91
N ALA A 71 7.54 -5.75 2.37
CA ALA A 71 8.95 -5.88 2.75
C ALA A 71 9.79 -4.62 2.47
N VAL A 72 9.38 -3.80 1.50
CA VAL A 72 10.03 -2.53 1.16
C VAL A 72 9.68 -1.39 2.11
N ASP A 73 8.57 -1.48 2.83
CA ASP A 73 8.12 -0.46 3.79
C ASP A 73 8.94 -0.46 5.09
N PHE A 74 9.74 -1.50 5.33
CA PHE A 74 10.61 -1.63 6.50
C PHE A 74 12.07 -1.28 6.22
N LYS A 75 12.41 -0.88 4.99
CA LYS A 75 13.76 -0.44 4.63
C LYS A 75 14.03 1.00 5.08
#